data_AF-A0AAF0J3C2-F1
#
_entry.id   AF-A0AAF0J3C2-F1
#
_cell.length_a   1.000
_cell.length_b   1.000
_cell.length_c   1.000
_cell.angle_alpha   90.00
_cell.angle_beta   90.00
_cell.angle_gamma   90.00
#
_symmetry.space_group_name_H-M   'P 1'
#
loop_
_entity.id
_entity.type
_entity.pdbx_description
1 polymer ?
#
loop_
_entity_poly.entity_id
_entity_poly.type
_entity_poly.pdbx_seq_one_letter_code
_entity_poly.pdbx_strand_id
1 'polypeptide(L)'
;MHAWAVRWARLPIGIRTPTSLRGAALRRPIVHAGAPVLPCRAAHVPSTPPPPLWTRTLPRASYYAFVDEGVRLLSRSTHSLEQVLVACAPAPSWLDSAHKREELQCVLLAAALRRRLPLRRLEQLCTRQTQPPEGVPFPILQFRRAMLWRAFMAQLESQRFAAAAQLLGDACLRPSQTTYMLRKFLQALRTCSATALLTGEQTQSPRVALREACEQLATLAQRRRALDKQVFMEMLRELSRRRMHALLAPWARACVPVVHDSATLGPQLAQLVHRVATRHGAPSEAAMLVMALPLHCRTPAMLHTLLLHSDEPLRQDDLGPWKDAHDMPLDPALVTRLHTHLASLRHHASQAQPGAAWHEWRALQQLEKVPDGLRTEAAFLVMQSLCAAGRVSLALRFAERRAHGVFHAHGTAVLTALLRSVLPAAEHLGQSERQALQSHMYECVLRGAAPPLHASTPNNSRALQLRGRMPCLHGPPTVPSEDAVHAILAHISRLVNAYGLRPDFNTLQLLVRTAIQWNTTMDSRALWHMAQLAMPRLPGPHSPTCRPLLRDLATALERRFDRTSARHARTLARHSVRRVHRPGRPPRPGAASGRLHS
;
A
#
# COMPACT_ATOMS: atom_id res chain seq x y z
N MET A 1 26.41 41.19 -8.54
CA MET A 1 25.01 41.51 -8.16
C MET A 1 24.31 40.18 -7.86
N HIS A 2 23.76 39.83 -6.72
CA HIS A 2 23.63 40.42 -5.39
C HIS A 2 23.98 39.37 -4.33
N ALA A 3 24.45 39.85 -3.18
CA ALA A 3 24.72 39.11 -1.96
C ALA A 3 23.54 38.23 -1.54
N TRP A 4 23.82 37.18 -0.76
CA TRP A 4 23.18 36.92 0.53
C TRP A 4 24.13 36.03 1.35
N ALA A 5 24.90 36.72 2.20
CA ALA A 5 25.67 36.11 3.27
C ALA A 5 24.70 35.57 4.33
N VAL A 6 24.57 34.24 4.42
CA VAL A 6 23.77 33.62 5.48
C VAL A 6 24.57 33.65 6.78
N ARG A 7 24.11 34.54 7.66
CA ARG A 7 24.46 34.66 9.07
C ARG A 7 24.50 33.30 9.75
N TRP A 8 25.60 33.08 10.45
CA TRP A 8 25.79 32.03 11.44
C TRP A 8 24.75 32.17 12.55
N ALA A 9 23.77 31.27 12.60
CA ALA A 9 22.90 31.12 13.76
C ALA A 9 23.67 30.38 14.86
N ARG A 10 24.29 31.19 15.73
CA ARG A 10 24.61 30.79 17.10
C ARG A 10 23.30 30.36 17.78
N LEU A 11 23.29 29.18 18.38
CA LEU A 11 22.28 28.79 19.37
C LEU A 11 22.26 29.85 20.49
N PRO A 12 21.08 30.31 20.97
CA PRO A 12 21.06 31.18 22.13
C PRO A 12 21.33 30.35 23.39
N ILE A 13 22.56 30.44 23.90
CA ILE A 13 22.86 30.19 25.31
C ILE A 13 22.59 31.52 26.00
N GLY A 14 21.41 31.65 26.61
CA GLY A 14 21.06 32.81 27.42
C GLY A 14 21.72 32.72 28.78
N ILE A 15 22.90 33.32 28.91
CA ILE A 15 23.44 33.79 30.20
C ILE A 15 23.38 35.31 30.13
N ARG A 16 22.56 35.92 30.98
CA ARG A 16 22.61 37.37 31.23
C ARG A 16 22.28 37.65 32.69
N THR A 17 23.26 38.21 33.38
CA THR A 17 23.18 39.31 34.37
C THR A 17 24.58 39.92 34.47
N PRO A 18 24.80 41.14 35.00
CA PRO A 18 23.90 42.08 35.71
C PRO A 18 23.90 43.48 35.02
N THR A 19 23.28 44.60 35.44
CA THR A 19 23.09 45.22 36.76
C THR A 19 21.98 46.31 36.71
N SER A 20 21.32 46.50 37.86
CA SER A 20 20.66 47.69 38.45
C SER A 20 19.80 48.66 37.61
N LEU A 21 18.55 48.86 38.03
CA LEU A 21 18.12 50.10 38.71
C LEU A 21 16.73 49.95 39.36
N ARG A 22 16.59 50.67 40.47
CA ARG A 22 15.53 50.79 41.50
C ARG A 22 14.10 51.08 41.01
N GLY A 23 13.13 50.76 41.89
CA GLY A 23 11.81 51.40 42.01
C GLY A 23 10.67 50.37 42.16
N ALA A 24 10.23 50.03 43.37
CA ALA A 24 9.01 50.54 44.04
C ALA A 24 7.72 50.34 43.20
N ALA A 25 6.57 49.87 43.68
CA ALA A 25 6.09 49.33 44.95
C ALA A 25 4.64 48.82 44.68
N LEU A 26 4.15 47.91 45.55
CA LEU A 26 2.77 47.82 46.05
C LEU A 26 1.59 47.23 45.20
N ARG A 27 0.93 46.26 45.87
CA ARG A 27 -0.53 45.92 45.94
C ARG A 27 -1.12 44.77 45.08
N ARG A 28 -1.16 43.59 45.74
CA ARG A 28 -2.15 42.47 45.86
C ARG A 28 -3.61 42.69 45.33
N PRO A 29 -4.52 41.67 45.37
CA PRO A 29 -4.55 40.29 44.79
C PRO A 29 -5.95 39.96 44.17
N ILE A 30 -6.24 38.70 43.77
CA ILE A 30 -7.55 37.93 43.76
C ILE A 30 -7.35 36.68 42.85
N VAL A 31 -7.01 35.48 43.35
CA VAL A 31 -7.81 34.26 43.70
C VAL A 31 -8.82 33.84 42.57
N HIS A 32 -8.73 32.68 41.88
CA HIS A 32 -9.06 31.31 42.34
C HIS A 32 -8.64 30.17 41.37
N ALA A 33 -8.34 29.02 41.99
CA ALA A 33 -8.66 27.63 41.60
C ALA A 33 -7.90 26.91 40.47
N GLY A 34 -7.34 25.74 40.85
CA GLY A 34 -6.88 24.69 39.94
C GLY A 34 -5.42 24.33 40.12
N ALA A 35 -5.09 23.57 41.16
CA ALA A 35 -3.73 23.06 41.41
C ALA A 35 -3.27 22.15 40.26
N PRO A 36 -2.20 22.49 39.51
CA PRO A 36 -1.49 21.49 38.73
C PRO A 36 -0.50 20.79 39.64
N VAL A 37 -0.62 19.47 39.72
CA VAL A 37 0.46 18.60 40.20
C VAL A 37 1.68 18.92 39.36
N LEU A 38 2.63 19.62 39.97
CA LEU A 38 3.95 19.92 39.42
C LEU A 38 4.59 18.59 38.98
N PRO A 39 4.97 18.42 37.70
CA PRO A 39 5.94 17.39 37.38
C PRO A 39 7.24 17.81 38.08
N CYS A 40 7.75 16.93 38.95
CA CYS A 40 9.05 17.06 39.57
C CYS A 40 10.10 17.23 38.46
N ARG A 41 10.44 18.48 38.13
CA ARG A 41 11.68 18.81 37.44
C ARG A 41 12.79 18.49 38.44
N ALA A 42 13.30 17.27 38.38
CA ALA A 42 14.64 17.00 38.87
C ALA A 42 15.58 17.94 38.12
N ALA A 43 15.95 19.05 38.77
CA ALA A 43 17.00 19.92 38.32
C ALA A 43 18.33 19.18 38.49
N HIS A 44 18.64 18.26 37.57
CA HIS A 44 20.02 17.85 37.35
C HIS A 44 20.74 18.98 36.64
N VAL A 45 21.27 19.90 37.44
CA VAL A 45 22.45 20.67 37.06
C VAL A 45 23.62 19.67 37.07
N PRO A 46 24.28 19.35 35.94
CA PRO A 46 25.57 18.70 36.03
C PRO A 46 26.58 19.75 36.49
N SER A 47 26.97 19.65 37.74
CA SER A 47 28.15 20.29 38.32
C SER A 47 29.41 19.68 37.73
N THR A 48 29.76 20.08 36.50
CA THR A 48 31.09 20.07 35.87
C THR A 48 30.90 20.18 34.35
N PRO A 49 31.67 21.03 33.64
CA PRO A 49 31.67 20.99 32.19
C PRO A 49 32.15 19.61 31.73
N PRO A 50 31.49 18.97 30.74
CA PRO A 50 31.93 17.67 30.24
C PRO A 50 33.37 17.80 29.72
N PRO A 51 34.23 16.78 29.92
CA PRO A 51 35.62 16.84 29.51
C PRO A 51 35.73 17.14 28.00
N PRO A 52 36.71 17.95 27.57
CA PRO A 52 36.90 18.26 26.16
C PRO A 52 37.28 16.99 25.39
N LEU A 53 36.94 16.98 24.10
CA LEU A 53 37.39 15.99 23.13
C LEU A 53 38.92 15.82 23.18
N TRP A 54 39.42 14.59 23.17
CA TRP A 54 40.85 14.29 23.29
C TRP A 54 41.67 14.89 22.14
N THR A 55 41.11 15.00 20.95
CA THR A 55 41.73 15.65 19.79
C THR A 55 42.06 17.12 20.03
N ARG A 56 41.43 17.77 21.02
CA ARG A 56 41.76 19.15 21.43
C ARG A 56 43.02 19.24 22.29
N THR A 57 43.47 18.14 22.89
CA THR A 57 44.70 18.08 23.67
C THR A 57 45.91 17.72 22.81
N LEU A 58 45.73 17.49 21.50
CA LEU A 58 46.82 17.20 20.57
C LEU A 58 47.56 18.46 20.13
N PRO A 59 48.87 18.37 19.83
CA PRO A 59 49.61 19.45 19.19
C PRO A 59 48.95 19.87 17.87
N ARG A 60 48.82 21.19 17.66
CA ARG A 60 48.12 21.73 16.48
C ARG A 60 48.71 21.25 15.16
N ALA A 61 50.05 21.18 15.06
CA ALA A 61 50.73 20.71 13.86
C ALA A 61 50.35 19.26 13.49
N SER A 62 50.39 18.35 14.47
CA SER A 62 50.02 16.95 14.28
C SER A 62 48.54 16.78 13.94
N TYR A 63 47.66 17.57 14.57
CA TYR A 63 46.23 17.58 14.27
C TYR A 63 45.96 18.02 12.83
N TYR A 64 46.55 19.14 12.37
CA TYR A 64 46.34 19.63 11.01
C TYR A 64 46.94 18.71 9.96
N ALA A 65 48.15 18.19 10.19
CA ALA A 65 48.78 17.21 9.30
C ALA A 65 47.89 15.96 9.11
N PHE A 66 47.35 15.43 10.21
CA PHE A 66 46.39 14.31 10.17
C PHE A 66 45.13 14.65 9.36
N VAL A 67 44.54 15.83 9.58
CA VAL A 67 43.31 16.25 8.89
C VAL A 67 43.54 16.44 7.40
N ASP A 68 44.61 17.15 7.00
CA ASP A 68 44.87 17.45 5.60
C ASP A 68 45.25 16.18 4.83
N GLU A 69 46.08 15.32 5.40
CA GLU A 69 46.45 14.03 4.80
C GLU A 69 45.27 13.07 4.73
N GLY A 70 44.46 12.99 5.79
CA GLY A 70 43.25 12.17 5.82
C GLY A 70 42.21 12.63 4.80
N VAL A 71 41.96 13.94 4.65
CA VAL A 71 41.05 14.46 3.62
C VAL A 71 41.61 14.19 2.21
N ARG A 72 42.93 14.34 2.02
CA ARG A 72 43.59 14.04 0.75
C ARG A 72 43.35 12.58 0.34
N LEU A 73 43.55 11.62 1.25
CA LEU A 73 43.28 10.21 0.98
C LEU A 73 41.79 9.94 0.74
N LEU A 74 40.90 10.52 1.54
CA LEU A 74 39.44 10.38 1.35
C LEU A 74 38.95 10.90 0.00
N SER A 75 39.59 11.95 -0.52
CA SER A 75 39.25 12.55 -1.83
C SER A 75 39.72 11.73 -3.04
N ARG A 76 40.80 10.96 -2.89
CA ARG A 76 41.49 10.30 -4.02
C ARG A 76 41.31 8.78 -4.08
N SER A 77 40.88 8.14 -3.00
CA SER A 77 40.82 6.68 -2.87
C SER A 77 39.39 6.16 -2.63
N THR A 78 39.19 4.84 -2.75
CA THR A 78 37.97 4.13 -2.33
C THR A 78 38.00 3.67 -0.86
N HIS A 79 39.08 3.95 -0.13
CA HIS A 79 39.32 3.45 1.22
C HIS A 79 38.22 3.76 2.24
N SER A 80 37.94 2.84 3.16
CA SER A 80 37.02 3.12 4.27
C SER A 80 37.63 4.14 5.25
N LEU A 81 36.79 4.75 6.11
CA LEU A 81 37.28 5.63 7.19
C LEU A 81 38.34 4.94 8.06
N GLU A 82 38.17 3.63 8.33
CA GLU A 82 39.12 2.85 9.12
C GLU A 82 40.46 2.67 8.41
N GLN A 83 40.44 2.39 7.11
CA GLN A 83 41.66 2.26 6.31
C GLN A 83 42.44 3.59 6.23
N VAL A 84 41.73 4.72 6.09
CA VAL A 84 42.36 6.05 6.11
C VAL A 84 42.93 6.36 7.50
N LEU A 85 42.23 5.98 8.57
CA LEU A 85 42.75 6.16 9.93
C LEU A 85 44.05 5.40 10.16
N VAL A 86 44.14 4.15 9.72
CA VAL A 86 45.35 3.34 9.84
C VAL A 86 46.52 3.96 9.04
N ALA A 87 46.23 4.52 7.85
CA ALA A 87 47.25 5.10 6.99
C ALA A 87 47.75 6.49 7.44
N CYS A 88 46.89 7.31 8.06
CA CYS A 88 47.20 8.69 8.41
C CYS A 88 47.52 8.93 9.88
N ALA A 89 47.29 7.95 10.76
CA ALA A 89 47.51 8.11 12.19
C ALA A 89 49.00 8.42 12.46
N PRO A 90 49.32 9.59 13.06
CA PRO A 90 50.71 9.98 13.36
C PRO A 90 51.41 9.05 14.34
N ALA A 91 50.65 8.33 15.17
CA ALA A 91 51.16 7.31 16.07
C ALA A 91 50.17 6.13 16.12
N PRO A 92 50.66 4.88 16.08
CA PRO A 92 49.80 3.68 16.17
C PRO A 92 49.02 3.64 17.48
N SER A 93 49.60 4.18 18.57
CA SER A 93 48.96 4.25 19.89
C SER A 93 47.67 5.09 19.94
N TRP A 94 47.39 5.89 18.92
CA TRP A 94 46.14 6.63 18.79
C TRP A 94 44.96 5.73 18.38
N LEU A 95 45.27 4.57 17.80
CA LEU A 95 44.30 3.60 17.31
C LEU A 95 43.98 2.50 18.34
N ASP A 96 44.79 2.35 19.39
CA ASP A 96 44.60 1.31 20.41
C ASP A 96 43.26 1.49 21.16
N SER A 97 42.87 2.74 21.42
CA SER A 97 41.59 3.05 22.07
C SER A 97 40.44 3.18 21.06
N ALA A 98 39.38 2.40 21.25
CA ALA A 98 38.16 2.47 20.43
C ALA A 98 37.51 3.88 20.44
N HIS A 99 37.52 4.56 21.58
CA HIS A 99 36.96 5.92 21.70
C HIS A 99 37.78 6.96 20.94
N LYS A 100 39.12 6.87 20.98
CA LYS A 100 40.00 7.75 20.21
C LYS A 100 39.84 7.52 18.71
N ARG A 101 39.71 6.26 18.28
CA ARG A 101 39.38 5.91 16.88
C ARG A 101 38.08 6.57 16.43
N GLU A 102 37.00 6.41 17.20
CA GLU A 102 35.70 6.99 16.85
C GLU A 102 35.75 8.53 16.80
N GLU A 103 36.48 9.15 17.72
CA GLU A 103 36.69 10.60 17.72
C GLU A 103 37.43 11.07 16.46
N LEU A 104 38.49 10.38 16.05
CA LEU A 104 39.25 10.67 14.84
C LEU A 104 38.40 10.45 13.56
N GLN A 105 37.55 9.41 13.52
CA GLN A 105 36.58 9.23 12.44
C GLN A 105 35.65 10.45 12.31
N CYS A 106 35.14 10.95 13.44
CA CYS A 106 34.28 12.13 13.46
C CYS A 106 35.03 13.39 13.03
N VAL A 107 36.31 13.54 13.37
CA VAL A 107 37.16 14.65 12.92
C VAL A 107 37.37 14.62 11.40
N LEU A 108 37.71 13.46 10.85
CA LEU A 108 37.86 13.28 9.40
C LEU A 108 36.54 13.53 8.66
N LEU A 109 35.42 13.04 9.18
CA LEU A 109 34.10 13.30 8.62
C LEU A 109 33.72 14.79 8.68
N ALA A 110 34.06 15.47 9.78
CA ALA A 110 33.87 16.91 9.93
C ALA A 110 34.69 17.70 8.89
N ALA A 111 35.94 17.30 8.67
CA ALA A 111 36.84 17.91 7.69
C ALA A 111 36.36 17.65 6.25
N ALA A 112 35.92 16.42 5.95
CA ALA A 112 35.31 16.03 4.68
C ALA A 112 34.09 16.88 4.33
N LEU A 113 33.19 17.10 5.29
CA LEU A 113 32.01 17.95 5.12
C LEU A 113 32.39 19.43 4.89
N ARG A 114 33.41 19.93 5.61
CA ARG A 114 33.91 21.31 5.42
C ARG A 114 34.58 21.52 4.07
N ARG A 115 35.32 20.51 3.57
CA ARG A 115 36.02 20.52 2.28
C ARG A 115 35.11 20.14 1.11
N ARG A 116 33.80 19.91 1.35
CA ARG A 116 32.78 19.59 0.35
C ARG A 116 33.16 18.42 -0.56
N LEU A 117 33.59 17.30 0.05
CA LEU A 117 33.84 16.07 -0.71
C LEU A 117 32.59 15.65 -1.53
N PRO A 118 32.77 14.93 -2.66
CA PRO A 118 31.66 14.43 -3.45
C PRO A 118 30.65 13.67 -2.60
N LEU A 119 29.36 13.95 -2.77
CA LEU A 119 28.30 13.43 -1.89
C LEU A 119 28.19 11.90 -1.93
N ARG A 120 28.48 11.27 -3.07
CA ARG A 120 28.64 9.80 -3.20
C ARG A 120 29.72 9.26 -2.27
N ARG A 121 30.80 10.01 -2.10
CA ARG A 121 31.87 9.64 -1.19
C ARG A 121 31.40 9.77 0.26
N LEU A 122 30.69 10.84 0.60
CA LEU A 122 30.10 11.02 1.94
C LEU A 122 29.14 9.88 2.31
N GLU A 123 28.40 9.29 1.37
CA GLU A 123 27.56 8.11 1.61
C GLU A 123 28.37 6.90 2.05
N GLN A 124 29.49 6.63 1.38
CA GLN A 124 30.38 5.51 1.70
C GLN A 124 31.10 5.69 3.04
N LEU A 125 31.33 6.94 3.45
CA LEU A 125 32.01 7.28 4.69
C LEU A 125 31.05 7.32 5.89
N CYS A 126 29.77 7.63 5.70
CA CYS A 126 28.79 7.59 6.78
C CYS A 126 28.29 6.16 6.98
N THR A 127 29.09 5.29 7.61
CA THR A 127 28.63 3.94 7.96
C THR A 127 27.61 4.00 9.10
N ARG A 128 26.41 3.50 8.81
CA ARG A 128 25.32 3.41 9.79
C ARG A 128 25.71 2.46 10.92
N GLN A 129 25.60 2.92 12.16
CA GLN A 129 25.72 2.03 13.31
C GLN A 129 24.39 1.38 13.66
N THR A 130 24.42 0.05 13.84
CA THR A 130 23.27 -0.77 14.19
C THR A 130 22.98 -0.75 15.70
N GLN A 131 23.99 -0.57 16.52
CA GLN A 131 23.88 -0.46 17.98
C GLN A 131 24.66 0.76 18.46
N PRO A 132 24.18 1.48 19.50
CA PRO A 132 25.00 2.51 20.12
C PRO A 132 26.18 1.79 20.82
N PRO A 133 27.43 2.22 20.60
CA PRO A 133 28.58 1.61 21.25
C PRO A 133 28.50 1.79 22.78
N GLU A 134 28.65 0.70 23.53
CA GLU A 134 28.63 0.71 24.99
C GLU A 134 29.85 1.46 25.55
N GLY A 135 29.65 2.24 26.62
CA GLY A 135 30.74 2.95 27.30
C GLY A 135 31.32 4.17 26.58
N VAL A 136 30.77 4.63 25.45
CA VAL A 136 31.32 5.80 24.73
C VAL A 136 31.13 7.10 25.50
N PRO A 137 32.21 7.88 25.71
CA PRO A 137 32.14 9.19 26.35
C PRO A 137 31.10 10.12 25.70
N PHE A 138 30.30 10.78 26.55
CA PHE A 138 29.25 11.70 26.11
C PHE A 138 29.72 12.78 25.10
N PRO A 139 30.92 13.40 25.21
CA PRO A 139 31.41 14.37 24.23
C PRO A 139 31.57 13.79 22.82
N ILE A 140 32.07 12.55 22.70
CA ILE A 140 32.27 11.87 21.42
C ILE A 140 30.92 11.55 20.79
N LEU A 141 29.97 11.06 21.59
CA LEU A 141 28.61 10.79 21.14
C LEU A 141 27.89 12.07 20.67
N GLN A 142 28.09 13.20 21.35
CA GLN A 142 27.56 14.49 20.89
C GLN A 142 28.18 14.92 19.56
N PHE A 143 29.49 14.75 19.41
CA PHE A 143 30.20 15.09 18.19
C PHE A 143 29.74 14.25 17.00
N ARG A 144 29.59 12.93 17.20
CA ARG A 144 29.03 12.01 16.20
C ARG A 144 27.63 12.43 15.77
N ARG A 145 26.73 12.70 16.71
CA ARG A 145 25.36 13.17 16.42
C ARG A 145 25.36 14.46 15.61
N ALA A 146 26.26 15.40 15.91
CA ALA A 146 26.39 16.62 15.14
C ALA A 146 26.88 16.36 13.71
N MET A 147 27.78 15.39 13.51
CA MET A 147 28.26 15.04 12.17
C MET A 147 27.18 14.32 11.35
N LEU A 148 26.44 13.37 11.96
CA LEU A 148 25.30 12.72 11.32
C LEU A 148 24.24 13.74 10.85
N TRP A 149 23.94 14.74 11.69
CA TRP A 149 23.03 15.83 11.32
C TRP A 149 23.55 16.63 10.12
N ARG A 150 24.83 16.99 10.09
CA ARG A 150 25.43 17.75 8.98
C ARG A 150 25.49 16.95 7.70
N ALA A 151 25.84 15.67 7.77
CA ALA A 151 25.83 14.76 6.63
C ALA A 151 24.41 14.62 6.08
N PHE A 152 23.42 14.42 6.95
CA PHE A 152 22.01 14.37 6.57
C PHE A 152 21.54 15.64 5.85
N MET A 153 21.85 16.82 6.39
CA MET A 153 21.48 18.08 5.75
C MET A 153 22.17 18.26 4.39
N ALA A 154 23.44 17.90 4.26
CA ALA A 154 24.15 17.95 2.98
C ALA A 154 23.53 17.02 1.92
N GLN A 155 23.12 15.80 2.31
CA GLN A 155 22.42 14.87 1.41
C GLN A 155 21.02 15.38 1.04
N LEU A 156 20.33 16.03 1.97
CA LEU A 156 18.98 16.57 1.76
C LEU A 156 18.99 17.81 0.85
N GLU A 157 19.95 18.72 1.04
CA GLU A 157 20.15 19.91 0.19
C GLU A 157 20.53 19.53 -1.25
N SER A 158 21.25 18.42 -1.41
CA SER A 158 21.64 17.87 -2.71
C SER A 158 20.63 16.91 -3.33
N GLN A 159 19.42 16.79 -2.76
CA GLN A 159 18.33 15.94 -3.24
C GLN A 159 18.64 14.44 -3.27
N ARG A 160 19.67 13.98 -2.56
CA ARG A 160 20.02 12.56 -2.41
C ARG A 160 19.19 11.94 -1.28
N PHE A 161 17.87 11.87 -1.51
CA PHE A 161 16.89 11.54 -0.48
C PHE A 161 17.06 10.11 0.10
N ALA A 162 17.46 9.13 -0.71
CA ALA A 162 17.63 7.74 -0.22
C ALA A 162 18.77 7.64 0.81
N ALA A 163 19.90 8.29 0.55
CA ALA A 163 21.02 8.36 1.49
C ALA A 163 20.67 9.14 2.76
N ALA A 164 19.92 10.24 2.63
CA ALA A 164 19.41 10.96 3.79
C ALA A 164 18.47 10.08 4.65
N ALA A 165 17.65 9.24 4.02
CA ALA A 165 16.76 8.31 4.71
C ALA A 165 17.52 7.22 5.47
N GLN A 166 18.62 6.70 4.92
CA GLN A 166 19.48 5.72 5.60
C GLN A 166 20.02 6.23 6.95
N LEU A 167 20.40 7.52 7.00
CA LEU A 167 20.92 8.15 8.21
C LEU A 167 19.86 8.28 9.33
N LEU A 168 18.56 8.27 9.02
CA LEU A 168 17.50 8.31 10.03
C LEU A 168 17.51 7.07 10.93
N GLY A 169 18.00 5.94 10.41
CA GLY A 169 18.06 4.67 11.11
C GLY A 169 19.29 4.47 12.00
N ASP A 170 20.17 5.46 12.12
CA ASP A 170 21.40 5.33 12.91
C ASP A 170 21.10 5.25 14.42
N ALA A 171 21.66 4.24 15.09
CA ALA A 171 21.39 3.94 16.49
C ALA A 171 21.85 5.05 17.44
N CYS A 172 22.87 5.83 17.07
CA CYS A 172 23.45 6.88 17.91
C CYS A 172 22.59 8.13 18.01
N LEU A 173 21.60 8.33 17.13
CA LEU A 173 20.70 9.49 17.16
C LEU A 173 19.80 9.49 18.40
N ARG A 174 19.46 10.65 18.97
CA ARG A 174 18.40 10.73 20.00
C ARG A 174 17.00 10.62 19.38
N PRO A 175 15.97 10.13 20.09
CA PRO A 175 14.59 10.11 19.57
C PRO A 175 14.10 11.49 19.08
N SER A 176 14.44 12.57 19.80
CA SER A 176 14.11 13.95 19.40
C SER A 176 14.85 14.39 18.13
N GLN A 177 16.09 13.94 17.93
CA GLN A 177 16.86 14.21 16.72
C GLN A 177 16.29 13.48 15.51
N THR A 178 15.97 12.18 15.65
CA THR A 178 15.31 11.40 14.58
C THR A 178 14.00 12.05 14.15
N THR A 179 13.19 12.51 15.11
CA THR A 179 11.92 13.21 14.83
C THR A 179 12.15 14.51 14.06
N TYR A 180 13.12 15.32 14.48
CA TYR A 180 13.43 16.59 13.81
C TYR A 180 13.99 16.38 12.39
N MET A 181 14.90 15.43 12.23
CA MET A 181 15.44 15.04 10.92
C MET A 181 14.34 14.55 9.98
N LEU A 182 13.42 13.71 10.47
CA LEU A 182 12.29 13.25 9.68
C LEU A 182 11.40 14.41 9.22
N ARG A 183 11.08 15.36 10.09
CA ARG A 183 10.28 16.53 9.69
C ARG A 183 10.94 17.31 8.56
N LYS A 184 12.27 17.52 8.63
CA LYS A 184 13.04 18.17 7.57
C LYS A 184 13.06 17.35 6.28
N PHE A 185 13.22 16.03 6.39
CA PHE A 185 13.14 15.09 5.27
C PHE A 185 11.79 15.16 4.56
N LEU A 186 10.69 15.03 5.31
CA LEU A 186 9.33 15.09 4.77
C LEU A 186 9.01 16.48 4.19
N GLN A 187 9.53 17.56 4.79
CA GLN A 187 9.41 18.91 4.23
C GLN A 187 10.11 19.01 2.87
N ALA A 188 11.36 18.52 2.77
CA ALA A 188 12.14 18.55 1.54
C ALA A 188 11.50 17.73 0.41
N LEU A 189 10.95 16.56 0.75
CA LEU A 189 10.22 15.72 -0.20
C LEU A 189 9.00 16.45 -0.77
N ARG A 190 8.28 17.24 0.04
CA ARG A 190 7.09 18.01 -0.39
C ARG A 190 7.43 19.15 -1.33
N THR A 191 8.61 19.75 -1.19
CA THR A 191 9.09 20.85 -2.02
C THR A 191 9.84 20.41 -3.27
N CYS A 192 10.06 19.10 -3.45
CA CYS A 192 10.74 18.56 -4.63
C CYS A 192 9.93 18.84 -5.90
N SER A 193 10.51 19.58 -6.84
CA SER A 193 9.87 19.94 -8.12
C SER A 193 9.83 18.76 -9.09
N ALA A 194 8.80 18.73 -9.94
CA ALA A 194 8.60 17.67 -10.93
C ALA A 194 9.72 17.60 -11.99
N THR A 195 10.45 18.70 -12.21
CA THR A 195 11.56 18.79 -13.16
C THR A 195 12.81 18.01 -12.74
N ALA A 196 13.06 17.85 -11.44
CA ALA A 196 14.18 17.04 -10.93
C ALA A 196 13.95 15.51 -11.10
N LEU A 197 12.69 15.08 -11.30
CA LEU A 197 12.33 13.67 -11.48
C LEU A 197 12.58 13.15 -12.89
N LEU A 198 12.78 14.05 -13.87
CA LEU A 198 12.96 13.70 -15.27
C LEU A 198 14.44 13.54 -15.66
N THR A 199 15.37 14.04 -14.85
CA THR A 199 16.81 14.09 -15.16
C THR A 199 17.67 13.22 -14.22
N GLY A 200 17.09 12.63 -13.18
CA GLY A 200 17.83 11.91 -12.12
C GLY A 200 17.82 10.39 -12.25
N GLU A 201 18.91 9.76 -11.80
CA GLU A 201 19.06 8.31 -11.63
C GLU A 201 17.83 7.71 -10.90
N GLN A 202 17.26 6.61 -11.42
CA GLN A 202 16.04 5.96 -10.87
C GLN A 202 16.17 5.60 -9.38
N THR A 203 17.40 5.41 -8.89
CA THR A 203 17.75 5.12 -7.50
C THR A 203 17.47 6.27 -6.52
N GLN A 204 17.24 7.49 -7.00
CA GLN A 204 17.06 8.68 -6.16
C GLN A 204 15.61 9.16 -6.08
N SER A 205 14.65 8.36 -6.56
CA SER A 205 13.24 8.75 -6.53
C SER A 205 12.73 8.97 -5.09
N PRO A 206 11.83 9.94 -4.85
CA PRO A 206 11.27 10.21 -3.53
C PRO A 206 10.44 9.03 -2.99
N ARG A 207 9.97 8.13 -3.86
CA ARG A 207 9.28 6.89 -3.48
C ARG A 207 10.24 5.86 -2.89
N VAL A 208 11.41 5.70 -3.50
CA VAL A 208 12.48 4.83 -2.97
C VAL A 208 12.96 5.37 -1.62
N ALA A 209 13.20 6.67 -1.53
CA ALA A 209 13.62 7.31 -0.28
C ALA A 209 12.60 7.15 0.86
N LEU A 210 11.30 7.22 0.57
CA LEU A 210 10.25 6.96 1.56
C LEU A 210 10.15 5.50 1.97
N ARG A 211 10.36 4.56 1.04
CA ARG A 211 10.41 3.13 1.36
C ARG A 211 11.59 2.86 2.31
N GLU A 212 12.77 3.37 1.96
CA GLU A 212 13.96 3.31 2.80
C GLU A 212 13.68 3.91 4.19
N ALA A 213 13.12 5.12 4.26
CA ALA A 213 12.78 5.74 5.53
C ALA A 213 11.82 4.90 6.38
N CYS A 214 10.83 4.22 5.77
CA CYS A 214 9.93 3.32 6.49
C CYS A 214 10.68 2.12 7.08
N GLU A 215 11.55 1.47 6.31
CA GLU A 215 12.33 0.33 6.77
C GLU A 215 13.29 0.74 7.91
N GLN A 216 13.97 1.86 7.73
CA GLN A 216 14.92 2.38 8.71
C GLN A 216 14.27 2.79 10.03
N LEU A 217 13.13 3.48 9.97
CA LEU A 217 12.40 3.88 11.16
C LEU A 217 11.71 2.69 11.84
N ALA A 218 11.22 1.71 11.09
CA ALA A 218 10.60 0.50 11.66
C ALA A 218 11.64 -0.30 12.47
N THR A 219 12.84 -0.52 11.91
CA THR A 219 13.92 -1.21 12.62
C THR A 219 14.35 -0.46 13.89
N LEU A 220 14.44 0.87 13.82
CA LEU A 220 14.79 1.70 14.97
C LEU A 220 13.69 1.73 16.04
N ALA A 221 12.42 1.81 15.65
CA ALA A 221 11.27 1.78 16.54
C ALA A 221 11.18 0.46 17.31
N GLN A 222 11.40 -0.67 16.62
CA GLN A 222 11.45 -2.00 17.23
C GLN A 222 12.61 -2.11 18.25
N ARG A 223 13.81 -1.64 17.89
CA ARG A 223 14.97 -1.64 18.81
C ARG A 223 14.74 -0.81 20.06
N ARG A 224 14.14 0.37 19.92
CA ARG A 224 13.88 1.29 21.03
C ARG A 224 12.61 0.96 21.81
N ARG A 225 11.76 0.07 21.28
CA ARG A 225 10.39 -0.21 21.75
C ARG A 225 9.56 1.06 21.95
N ALA A 226 9.82 2.06 21.12
CA ALA A 226 9.32 3.42 21.30
C ALA A 226 9.26 4.17 19.97
N LEU A 227 8.08 4.68 19.63
CA LEU A 227 7.86 5.59 18.51
C LEU A 227 6.94 6.75 18.91
N ASP A 228 7.26 7.94 18.39
CA ASP A 228 6.44 9.13 18.57
C ASP A 228 5.18 9.07 17.67
N LYS A 229 4.03 9.45 18.23
CA LYS A 229 2.73 9.40 17.52
C LYS A 229 2.67 10.31 16.31
N GLN A 230 3.34 11.47 16.35
CA GLN A 230 3.35 12.43 15.24
C GLN A 230 4.20 11.87 14.10
N VAL A 231 5.36 11.29 14.41
CA VAL A 231 6.22 10.60 13.43
C VAL A 231 5.43 9.51 12.71
N PHE A 232 4.73 8.66 13.46
CA PHE A 232 3.91 7.60 12.90
C PHE A 232 2.85 8.13 11.92
N MET A 233 2.09 9.16 12.33
CA MET A 233 1.02 9.73 11.51
C MET A 233 1.52 10.56 10.33
N GLU A 234 2.64 11.27 10.47
CA GLU A 234 3.25 12.03 9.36
C GLU A 234 3.72 11.11 8.24
N MET A 235 4.31 9.96 8.57
CA MET A 235 4.68 8.94 7.59
C MET A 235 3.48 8.38 6.85
N LEU A 236 2.42 7.96 7.56
CA LEU A 236 1.19 7.49 6.93
C LEU A 236 0.57 8.54 5.99
N ARG A 237 0.55 9.81 6.40
CA ARG A 237 0.03 10.91 5.57
C ARG A 237 0.86 11.11 4.31
N GLU A 238 2.19 11.02 4.38
CA GLU A 238 3.06 11.19 3.22
C GLU A 238 2.97 9.99 2.26
N LEU A 239 2.91 8.76 2.78
CA LEU A 239 2.64 7.55 1.98
C LEU A 239 1.29 7.64 1.26
N SER A 240 0.24 8.06 1.98
CA SER A 240 -1.09 8.30 1.41
C SER A 240 -1.04 9.38 0.32
N ARG A 241 -0.36 10.51 0.55
CA ARG A 241 -0.28 11.62 -0.41
C ARG A 241 0.36 11.18 -1.74
N ARG A 242 1.35 10.29 -1.70
CA ARG A 242 2.07 9.79 -2.89
C ARG A 242 1.48 8.52 -3.50
N ARG A 243 0.30 8.11 -3.01
CA ARG A 243 -0.43 6.91 -3.42
C ARG A 243 0.36 5.61 -3.24
N MET A 244 1.23 5.55 -2.22
CA MET A 244 2.00 4.34 -1.89
C MET A 244 1.21 3.45 -0.91
N HIS A 245 0.00 3.05 -1.31
CA HIS A 245 -0.97 2.41 -0.43
C HIS A 245 -0.51 1.06 0.12
N ALA A 246 0.26 0.30 -0.67
CA ALA A 246 0.83 -0.99 -0.27
C ALA A 246 1.75 -0.90 0.97
N LEU A 247 2.35 0.26 1.25
CA LEU A 247 3.23 0.44 2.41
C LEU A 247 2.51 0.87 3.69
N LEU A 248 1.22 1.26 3.62
CA LEU A 248 0.47 1.74 4.78
C LEU A 248 0.29 0.64 5.83
N ALA A 249 -0.16 -0.56 5.41
CA ALA A 249 -0.42 -1.68 6.30
C ALA A 249 0.87 -2.31 6.90
N PRO A 250 1.96 -2.52 6.13
CA PRO A 250 3.23 -2.98 6.70
C PRO A 250 3.81 -2.00 7.73
N TRP A 251 3.78 -0.69 7.44
CA TRP A 251 4.23 0.34 8.36
C TRP A 251 3.39 0.35 9.66
N ALA A 252 2.07 0.29 9.53
CA ALA A 252 1.18 0.22 10.70
C ALA A 252 1.46 -1.03 11.55
N ARG A 253 1.58 -2.21 10.95
CA ARG A 253 1.90 -3.45 11.66
C ARG A 253 3.22 -3.37 12.43
N ALA A 254 4.26 -2.83 11.81
CA ALA A 254 5.59 -2.77 12.43
C ALA A 254 5.67 -1.75 13.59
N CYS A 255 4.95 -0.63 13.47
CA CYS A 255 5.18 0.53 14.32
C CYS A 255 4.10 0.75 15.39
N VAL A 256 2.83 0.45 15.12
CA VAL A 256 1.73 0.75 16.06
C VAL A 256 1.91 0.12 17.45
N PRO A 257 2.42 -1.13 17.60
CA PRO A 257 2.62 -1.72 18.92
C PRO A 257 3.60 -0.95 19.83
N VAL A 258 4.47 -0.11 19.25
CA VAL A 258 5.49 0.66 19.97
C VAL A 258 5.19 2.17 20.02
N VAL A 259 4.01 2.60 19.55
CA VAL A 259 3.61 4.02 19.62
C VAL A 259 3.04 4.36 21.00
N HIS A 260 3.58 5.44 21.59
CA HIS A 260 3.05 6.01 22.82
C HIS A 260 1.65 6.62 22.61
N ASP A 261 0.74 6.40 23.56
CA ASP A 261 -0.64 6.93 23.53
C ASP A 261 -1.44 6.55 22.28
N SER A 262 -1.29 5.31 21.80
CA SER A 262 -1.94 4.81 20.58
C SER A 262 -3.48 4.91 20.60
N ALA A 263 -4.10 4.99 21.78
CA ALA A 263 -5.54 5.26 21.94
C ALA A 263 -6.00 6.59 21.31
N THR A 264 -5.13 7.61 21.27
CA THR A 264 -5.46 8.94 20.72
C THR A 264 -5.39 9.02 19.19
N LEU A 265 -4.96 7.94 18.51
CA LEU A 265 -4.75 7.92 17.06
C LEU A 265 -6.05 7.73 16.25
N GLY A 266 -7.09 7.18 16.86
CA GLY A 266 -8.36 6.80 16.22
C GLY A 266 -8.94 7.82 15.22
N PRO A 267 -9.16 9.09 15.61
CA PRO A 267 -9.76 10.08 14.69
C PRO A 267 -8.84 10.44 13.52
N GLN A 268 -7.53 10.51 13.73
CA GLN A 268 -6.58 10.85 12.67
C GLN A 268 -6.41 9.69 11.67
N LEU A 269 -6.43 8.46 12.17
CA LEU A 269 -6.44 7.26 11.34
C LEU A 269 -7.76 7.15 10.56
N ALA A 270 -8.90 7.52 11.16
CA ALA A 270 -10.20 7.46 10.50
C ALA A 270 -10.27 8.42 9.31
N GLN A 271 -9.76 9.64 9.48
CA GLN A 271 -9.63 10.60 8.37
C GLN A 271 -8.71 10.10 7.25
N LEU A 272 -7.64 9.36 7.60
CA LEU A 272 -6.72 8.80 6.62
C LEU A 272 -7.35 7.64 5.86
N VAL A 273 -8.02 6.71 6.56
CA VAL A 273 -8.81 5.62 5.97
C VAL A 273 -9.87 6.18 5.05
N HIS A 274 -10.61 7.21 5.49
CA HIS A 274 -11.60 7.87 4.66
C HIS A 274 -10.97 8.47 3.40
N ARG A 275 -9.85 9.18 3.52
CA ARG A 275 -9.16 9.74 2.35
C ARG A 275 -8.70 8.66 1.37
N VAL A 276 -8.15 7.55 1.85
CA VAL A 276 -7.63 6.47 1.00
C VAL A 276 -8.78 5.73 0.31
N ALA A 277 -9.87 5.43 1.03
CA ALA A 277 -11.03 4.78 0.47
C ALA A 277 -11.78 5.68 -0.53
N THR A 278 -12.10 6.93 -0.15
CA THR A 278 -13.01 7.79 -0.91
C THR A 278 -12.29 8.63 -1.97
N ARG A 279 -11.26 9.38 -1.59
CA ARG A 279 -10.58 10.31 -2.51
C ARG A 279 -9.59 9.64 -3.44
N HIS A 280 -8.97 8.53 -3.00
CA HIS A 280 -8.01 7.80 -3.83
C HIS A 280 -8.62 6.58 -4.53
N GLY A 281 -9.83 6.16 -4.15
CA GLY A 281 -10.49 4.99 -4.72
C GLY A 281 -9.77 3.67 -4.40
N ALA A 282 -9.15 3.57 -3.22
CA ALA A 282 -8.40 2.38 -2.78
C ALA A 282 -8.98 1.78 -1.48
N PRO A 283 -10.26 1.34 -1.48
CA PRO A 283 -10.93 0.84 -0.28
C PRO A 283 -10.31 -0.46 0.25
N SER A 284 -9.83 -1.33 -0.61
CA SER A 284 -9.12 -2.56 -0.25
C SER A 284 -7.86 -2.27 0.58
N GLU A 285 -7.15 -1.19 0.27
CA GLU A 285 -5.86 -0.87 0.90
C GLU A 285 -6.10 -0.12 2.21
N ALA A 286 -7.18 0.66 2.26
CA ALA A 286 -7.73 1.22 3.48
C ALA A 286 -8.16 0.11 4.45
N ALA A 287 -8.77 -0.98 3.95
CA ALA A 287 -9.13 -2.13 4.76
C ALA A 287 -7.91 -2.86 5.32
N MET A 288 -6.88 -3.10 4.48
CA MET A 288 -5.61 -3.68 4.94
C MET A 288 -4.94 -2.82 6.01
N LEU A 289 -5.04 -1.50 5.91
CA LEU A 289 -4.57 -0.61 6.97
C LEU A 289 -5.37 -0.79 8.26
N VAL A 290 -6.72 -0.83 8.20
CA VAL A 290 -7.56 -1.04 9.39
C VAL A 290 -7.27 -2.39 10.05
N MET A 291 -7.04 -3.45 9.26
CA MET A 291 -6.66 -4.77 9.75
C MET A 291 -5.27 -4.79 10.39
N ALA A 292 -4.34 -4.02 9.85
CA ALA A 292 -3.01 -3.84 10.43
C ALA A 292 -3.02 -3.13 11.79
N LEU A 293 -4.09 -2.40 12.13
CA LEU A 293 -4.21 -1.70 13.41
C LEU A 293 -4.70 -2.66 14.52
N PRO A 294 -4.20 -2.51 15.76
CA PRO A 294 -4.78 -3.14 16.94
C PRO A 294 -6.23 -2.72 17.15
N LEU A 295 -7.02 -3.57 17.83
CA LEU A 295 -8.45 -3.38 18.03
C LEU A 295 -8.81 -2.03 18.66
N HIS A 296 -8.04 -1.56 19.65
CA HIS A 296 -8.30 -0.28 20.33
C HIS A 296 -8.05 0.96 19.45
N CYS A 297 -7.32 0.82 18.33
CA CYS A 297 -7.12 1.89 17.36
C CYS A 297 -8.17 1.90 16.25
N ARG A 298 -8.99 0.84 16.12
CA ARG A 298 -10.04 0.73 15.11
C ARG A 298 -11.26 1.51 15.60
N THR A 299 -11.74 2.45 14.79
CA THR A 299 -12.92 3.24 15.13
C THR A 299 -14.12 2.88 14.26
N PRO A 300 -15.37 3.02 14.76
CA PRO A 300 -16.58 2.81 13.98
C PRO A 300 -16.60 3.60 12.66
N ALA A 301 -16.06 4.82 12.65
CA ALA A 301 -15.98 5.66 11.46
C ALA A 301 -15.10 5.08 10.34
N MET A 302 -14.01 4.36 10.68
CA MET A 302 -13.19 3.67 9.69
C MET A 302 -13.99 2.59 8.99
N LEU A 303 -14.75 1.82 9.77
CA LEU A 303 -15.51 0.66 9.32
C LEU A 303 -16.70 1.10 8.46
N HIS A 304 -17.42 2.12 8.92
CA HIS A 304 -18.49 2.77 8.15
C HIS A 304 -17.97 3.30 6.80
N THR A 305 -16.75 3.83 6.76
CA THR A 305 -16.16 4.29 5.49
C THR A 305 -15.85 3.13 4.53
N LEU A 306 -15.35 2.01 5.05
CA LEU A 306 -15.09 0.81 4.25
C LEU A 306 -16.39 0.18 3.75
N LEU A 307 -17.43 0.19 4.57
CA LEU A 307 -18.79 -0.25 4.25
C LEU A 307 -19.36 0.50 3.05
N LEU A 308 -19.33 1.83 3.08
CA LEU A 308 -19.86 2.68 2.00
C LEU A 308 -19.12 2.52 0.65
N HIS A 309 -17.92 1.95 0.63
CA HIS A 309 -17.09 1.78 -0.58
C HIS A 309 -16.89 0.31 -0.95
N SER A 310 -17.62 -0.57 -0.27
CA SER A 310 -17.75 -1.98 -0.61
C SER A 310 -18.64 -2.19 -1.86
N ASP A 311 -19.27 -1.10 -2.32
CA ASP A 311 -20.14 -0.99 -3.49
C ASP A 311 -19.32 -0.94 -4.80
N GLU A 312 -18.81 -2.10 -5.24
CA GLU A 312 -19.03 -2.44 -6.65
C GLU A 312 -20.55 -2.37 -6.90
N PRO A 313 -21.05 -1.91 -8.07
CA PRO A 313 -22.47 -1.60 -8.26
C PRO A 313 -23.33 -2.76 -7.78
N LEU A 314 -23.84 -2.64 -6.55
CA LEU A 314 -24.54 -3.70 -5.86
C LEU A 314 -25.77 -3.97 -6.71
N ARG A 315 -25.85 -5.18 -7.26
CA ARG A 315 -27.17 -5.71 -7.58
C ARG A 315 -27.93 -5.74 -6.26
N GLN A 316 -29.18 -5.31 -6.26
CA GLN A 316 -30.00 -5.20 -5.04
C GLN A 316 -30.04 -6.51 -4.23
N ASP A 317 -29.68 -7.64 -4.85
CA ASP A 317 -29.56 -8.97 -4.25
C ASP A 317 -28.37 -9.13 -3.26
N ASP A 318 -27.27 -8.37 -3.43
CA ASP A 318 -26.06 -8.48 -2.58
C ASP A 318 -26.18 -7.70 -1.24
N LEU A 319 -27.26 -6.93 -1.05
CA LEU A 319 -27.58 -6.21 0.19
C LEU A 319 -28.30 -7.07 1.23
N GLY A 320 -28.87 -8.21 0.82
CA GLY A 320 -29.60 -9.13 1.70
C GLY A 320 -28.80 -9.57 2.94
N PRO A 321 -27.56 -10.08 2.79
CA PRO A 321 -26.79 -10.63 3.91
C PRO A 321 -26.45 -9.60 4.99
N TRP A 322 -26.29 -8.34 4.61
CA TRP A 322 -25.95 -7.25 5.54
C TRP A 322 -27.18 -6.62 6.18
N LYS A 323 -28.33 -6.57 5.47
CA LYS A 323 -29.63 -6.22 6.07
C LYS A 323 -30.03 -7.23 7.14
N ASP A 324 -29.96 -8.53 6.81
CA ASP A 324 -30.27 -9.60 7.77
C ASP A 324 -29.31 -9.59 8.98
N ALA A 325 -28.04 -9.21 8.79
CA ALA A 325 -27.08 -9.06 9.88
C ALA A 325 -27.27 -7.78 10.73
N HIS A 326 -27.89 -6.73 10.19
CA HIS A 326 -28.27 -5.54 10.96
C HIS A 326 -29.57 -5.74 11.74
N ASP A 327 -30.47 -6.58 11.23
CA ASP A 327 -31.73 -6.95 11.90
C ASP A 327 -31.53 -7.99 13.02
N MET A 328 -30.39 -8.71 13.02
CA MET A 328 -29.99 -9.61 14.11
C MET A 328 -29.27 -8.83 15.23
N PRO A 329 -29.56 -9.12 16.52
CA PRO A 329 -28.89 -8.48 17.65
C PRO A 329 -27.46 -9.02 17.81
N LEU A 330 -26.57 -8.65 16.89
CA LEU A 330 -25.15 -8.95 16.95
C LEU A 330 -24.43 -7.87 17.74
N ASP A 331 -23.44 -8.27 18.55
CA ASP A 331 -22.56 -7.34 19.25
C ASP A 331 -21.89 -6.38 18.23
N PRO A 332 -21.96 -5.05 18.40
CA PRO A 332 -21.28 -4.08 17.55
C PRO A 332 -19.78 -4.39 17.32
N ALA A 333 -19.11 -5.01 18.31
CA ALA A 333 -17.72 -5.44 18.19
C ALA A 333 -17.54 -6.64 17.25
N LEU A 334 -18.49 -7.58 17.22
CA LEU A 334 -18.51 -8.72 16.30
C LEU A 334 -18.76 -8.23 14.87
N VAL A 335 -19.77 -7.37 14.69
CA VAL A 335 -20.09 -6.74 13.41
C VAL A 335 -18.86 -6.05 12.84
N THR A 336 -18.17 -5.26 13.67
CA THR A 336 -16.90 -4.62 13.33
C THR A 336 -15.85 -5.61 12.81
N ARG A 337 -15.62 -6.72 13.51
CA ARG A 337 -14.63 -7.73 13.10
C ARG A 337 -15.00 -8.36 11.76
N LEU A 338 -16.28 -8.72 11.57
CA LEU A 338 -16.77 -9.32 10.32
C LEU A 338 -16.51 -8.43 9.11
N HIS A 339 -16.82 -7.14 9.22
CA HIS A 339 -16.52 -6.16 8.17
C HIS A 339 -15.04 -6.12 7.81
N THR A 340 -14.17 -6.11 8.83
CA THR A 340 -12.73 -6.02 8.59
C THR A 340 -12.18 -7.26 7.88
N HIS A 341 -12.62 -8.46 8.28
CA HIS A 341 -12.22 -9.71 7.65
C HIS A 341 -12.72 -9.80 6.19
N LEU A 342 -13.98 -9.43 5.93
CA LEU A 342 -14.53 -9.44 4.56
C LEU A 342 -13.83 -8.45 3.64
N ALA A 343 -13.53 -7.24 4.13
CA ALA A 343 -12.80 -6.26 3.33
C ALA A 343 -11.35 -6.71 3.03
N SER A 344 -10.70 -7.40 3.97
CA SER A 344 -9.39 -8.04 3.76
C SER A 344 -9.46 -9.17 2.71
N LEU A 345 -10.49 -10.02 2.79
CA LEU A 345 -10.73 -11.06 1.79
C LEU A 345 -10.94 -10.49 0.39
N ARG A 346 -11.69 -9.40 0.26
CA ARG A 346 -11.86 -8.68 -1.02
C ARG A 346 -10.53 -8.16 -1.57
N HIS A 347 -9.67 -7.62 -0.71
CA HIS A 347 -8.32 -7.21 -1.11
C HIS A 347 -7.47 -8.40 -1.57
N HIS A 348 -7.46 -9.51 -0.84
CA HIS A 348 -6.69 -10.69 -1.23
C HIS A 348 -7.22 -11.33 -2.52
N ALA A 349 -8.54 -11.27 -2.76
CA ALA A 349 -9.15 -11.70 -4.01
C ALA A 349 -8.71 -10.83 -5.20
N SER A 350 -8.70 -9.50 -5.05
CA SER A 350 -8.26 -8.60 -6.12
C SER A 350 -6.76 -8.69 -6.42
N GLN A 351 -5.94 -9.01 -5.43
CA GLN A 351 -4.49 -9.20 -5.56
C GLN A 351 -4.07 -10.64 -5.90
N ALA A 352 -5.03 -11.57 -6.08
CA ALA A 352 -4.78 -12.99 -6.32
C ALA A 352 -3.82 -13.63 -5.28
N GLN A 353 -4.04 -13.36 -3.98
CA GLN A 353 -3.23 -13.87 -2.87
C GLN A 353 -3.94 -15.01 -2.12
N PRO A 354 -3.90 -16.26 -2.62
CA PRO A 354 -4.71 -17.35 -2.09
C PRO A 354 -4.32 -17.79 -0.68
N GLY A 355 -3.03 -17.71 -0.33
CA GLY A 355 -2.56 -18.08 1.02
C GLY A 355 -3.09 -17.13 2.08
N ALA A 356 -3.01 -15.81 1.83
CA ALA A 356 -3.53 -14.81 2.75
C ALA A 356 -5.05 -14.88 2.86
N ALA A 357 -5.77 -15.04 1.75
CA ALA A 357 -7.22 -15.23 1.76
C ALA A 357 -7.64 -16.47 2.58
N TRP A 358 -6.90 -17.57 2.46
CA TRP A 358 -7.17 -18.79 3.22
C TRP A 358 -7.01 -18.61 4.73
N HIS A 359 -5.92 -17.95 5.17
CA HIS A 359 -5.70 -17.65 6.58
C HIS A 359 -6.79 -16.74 7.14
N GLU A 360 -7.18 -15.72 6.38
CA GLU A 360 -8.21 -14.76 6.77
C GLU A 360 -9.59 -15.42 6.90
N TRP A 361 -9.95 -16.30 5.96
CA TRP A 361 -11.20 -17.07 6.03
C TRP A 361 -11.23 -18.03 7.22
N ARG A 362 -10.10 -18.69 7.56
CA ARG A 362 -10.03 -19.50 8.78
C ARG A 362 -10.20 -18.65 10.04
N ALA A 363 -9.62 -17.47 10.09
CA ALA A 363 -9.80 -16.55 11.22
C ALA A 363 -11.27 -16.11 11.35
N LEU A 364 -11.95 -15.83 10.23
CA LEU A 364 -13.38 -15.53 10.22
C LEU A 364 -14.22 -16.73 10.69
N GLN A 365 -13.88 -17.96 10.31
CA GLN A 365 -14.58 -19.17 10.79
C GLN A 365 -14.44 -19.42 12.28
N GLN A 366 -13.39 -18.90 12.93
CA GLN A 366 -13.19 -19.01 14.37
C GLN A 366 -14.04 -18.02 15.18
N LEU A 367 -14.71 -17.05 14.52
CA LEU A 367 -15.62 -16.13 15.19
C LEU A 367 -16.95 -16.84 15.50
N GLU A 368 -17.45 -16.69 16.72
CA GLU A 368 -18.78 -17.16 17.10
C GLU A 368 -19.88 -16.29 16.44
N LYS A 369 -21.02 -16.91 16.11
CA LYS A 369 -22.22 -16.23 15.59
C LYS A 369 -22.06 -15.46 14.26
N VAL A 370 -21.24 -15.97 13.33
CA VAL A 370 -21.18 -15.39 11.96
C VAL A 370 -22.44 -15.79 11.15
N PRO A 371 -23.17 -14.83 10.54
CA PRO A 371 -24.28 -15.11 9.63
C PRO A 371 -23.85 -15.97 8.44
N ASP A 372 -24.70 -16.92 8.05
CA ASP A 372 -24.38 -17.87 6.98
C ASP A 372 -24.18 -17.18 5.62
N GLY A 373 -24.92 -16.10 5.33
CA GLY A 373 -24.71 -15.28 4.12
C GLY A 373 -23.31 -14.63 4.07
N LEU A 374 -22.76 -14.20 5.22
CA LEU A 374 -21.40 -13.67 5.28
C LEU A 374 -20.35 -14.77 5.19
N ARG A 375 -20.64 -15.97 5.71
CA ARG A 375 -19.77 -17.15 5.55
C ARG A 375 -19.68 -17.58 4.09
N THR A 376 -20.80 -17.56 3.35
CA THR A 376 -20.83 -17.90 1.92
C THR A 376 -20.12 -16.84 1.08
N GLU A 377 -20.32 -15.56 1.37
CA GLU A 377 -19.59 -14.45 0.71
C GLU A 377 -18.08 -14.56 0.96
N ALA A 378 -17.66 -14.78 2.20
CA ALA A 378 -16.25 -14.97 2.55
C ALA A 378 -15.63 -16.16 1.80
N ALA A 379 -16.36 -17.27 1.70
CA ALA A 379 -15.90 -18.44 0.96
C ALA A 379 -15.85 -18.19 -0.55
N PHE A 380 -16.80 -17.44 -1.11
CA PHE A 380 -16.76 -17.00 -2.50
C PHE A 380 -15.48 -16.18 -2.79
N LEU A 381 -15.12 -15.23 -1.93
CA LEU A 381 -13.89 -14.42 -2.09
C LEU A 381 -12.61 -15.27 -2.04
N VAL A 382 -12.55 -16.29 -1.18
CA VAL A 382 -11.44 -17.26 -1.18
C VAL A 382 -11.39 -18.02 -2.50
N MET A 383 -12.55 -18.51 -2.96
CA MET A 383 -12.65 -19.22 -4.24
C MET A 383 -12.22 -18.33 -5.41
N GLN A 384 -12.61 -17.06 -5.42
CA GLN A 384 -12.21 -16.06 -6.40
C GLN A 384 -10.69 -15.82 -6.37
N SER A 385 -10.09 -15.71 -5.18
CA SER A 385 -8.63 -15.55 -5.04
C SER A 385 -7.85 -16.77 -5.58
N LEU A 386 -8.37 -17.98 -5.37
CA LEU A 386 -7.81 -19.22 -5.89
C LEU A 386 -7.92 -19.28 -7.41
N CYS A 387 -9.09 -18.92 -7.96
CA CYS A 387 -9.30 -18.84 -9.40
C CYS A 387 -8.37 -17.80 -10.04
N ALA A 388 -8.26 -16.59 -9.45
CA ALA A 388 -7.40 -15.53 -9.94
C ALA A 388 -5.91 -15.93 -9.94
N ALA A 389 -5.49 -16.74 -8.98
CA ALA A 389 -4.14 -17.32 -8.92
C ALA A 389 -3.94 -18.56 -9.80
N GLY A 390 -4.90 -18.89 -10.69
CA GLY A 390 -4.84 -20.05 -11.60
C GLY A 390 -5.05 -21.40 -10.90
N ARG A 391 -5.53 -21.42 -9.67
CA ARG A 391 -5.69 -22.63 -8.82
C ARG A 391 -7.09 -23.24 -8.89
N VAL A 392 -7.60 -23.43 -10.11
CA VAL A 392 -8.99 -23.85 -10.38
C VAL A 392 -9.34 -25.18 -9.70
N SER A 393 -8.47 -26.19 -9.83
CA SER A 393 -8.68 -27.49 -9.19
C SER A 393 -8.76 -27.42 -7.65
N LEU A 394 -8.04 -26.48 -7.03
CA LEU A 394 -8.08 -26.24 -5.58
C LEU A 394 -9.35 -25.46 -5.21
N ALA A 395 -9.72 -24.47 -6.01
CA ALA A 395 -10.97 -23.71 -5.84
C ALA A 395 -12.20 -24.63 -5.86
N LEU A 396 -12.26 -25.58 -6.80
CA LEU A 396 -13.33 -26.56 -6.92
C LEU A 396 -13.36 -27.51 -5.71
N ARG A 397 -12.22 -28.10 -5.33
CA ARG A 397 -12.12 -28.95 -4.13
C ARG A 397 -12.52 -28.19 -2.86
N PHE A 398 -12.16 -26.92 -2.76
CA PHE A 398 -12.52 -26.07 -1.64
C PHE A 398 -14.03 -25.88 -1.55
N ALA A 399 -14.66 -25.47 -2.65
CA ALA A 399 -16.10 -25.25 -2.73
C ALA A 399 -16.87 -26.55 -2.40
N GLU A 400 -16.49 -27.68 -3.00
CA GLU A 400 -17.17 -28.96 -2.76
C GLU A 400 -16.98 -29.53 -1.35
N ARG A 401 -15.81 -29.33 -0.72
CA ARG A 401 -15.50 -29.95 0.59
C ARG A 401 -15.83 -29.08 1.77
N ARG A 402 -15.77 -27.75 1.62
CA ARG A 402 -15.80 -26.81 2.76
C ARG A 402 -16.81 -25.68 2.60
N ALA A 403 -17.30 -25.42 1.39
CA ALA A 403 -18.11 -24.24 1.12
C ALA A 403 -19.20 -24.51 0.06
N HIS A 404 -19.91 -25.63 0.18
CA HIS A 404 -20.94 -26.06 -0.77
C HIS A 404 -22.03 -25.00 -1.02
N GLY A 405 -22.41 -24.23 0.01
CA GLY A 405 -23.38 -23.13 -0.08
C GLY A 405 -22.99 -22.01 -1.05
N VAL A 406 -21.71 -21.90 -1.45
CA VAL A 406 -21.24 -20.89 -2.41
C VAL A 406 -21.86 -21.09 -3.79
N PHE A 407 -22.09 -22.34 -4.22
CA PHE A 407 -22.73 -22.62 -5.51
C PHE A 407 -24.20 -22.20 -5.53
N HIS A 408 -24.88 -22.28 -4.39
CA HIS A 408 -26.27 -21.85 -4.27
C HIS A 408 -26.41 -20.33 -4.17
N ALA A 409 -25.56 -19.68 -3.37
CA ALA A 409 -25.64 -18.24 -3.13
C ALA A 409 -25.03 -17.39 -4.27
N HIS A 410 -23.89 -17.80 -4.82
CA HIS A 410 -23.11 -17.01 -5.79
C HIS A 410 -22.84 -17.76 -7.10
N GLY A 411 -23.72 -18.70 -7.46
CA GLY A 411 -23.48 -19.65 -8.55
C GLY A 411 -23.10 -19.02 -9.91
N THR A 412 -23.69 -17.86 -10.23
CA THR A 412 -23.40 -17.11 -11.46
C THR A 412 -21.97 -16.55 -11.46
N ALA A 413 -21.57 -15.85 -10.38
CA ALA A 413 -20.24 -15.26 -10.22
C ALA A 413 -19.14 -16.34 -10.12
N VAL A 414 -19.47 -17.47 -9.49
CA VAL A 414 -18.61 -18.65 -9.41
C VAL A 414 -18.30 -19.21 -10.80
N LEU A 415 -19.32 -19.38 -11.64
CA LEU A 415 -19.15 -19.85 -13.02
C LEU A 415 -18.24 -18.91 -13.82
N THR A 416 -18.44 -17.60 -13.71
CA THR A 416 -17.58 -16.61 -14.37
C THR A 416 -16.13 -16.69 -13.89
N ALA A 417 -15.89 -16.82 -12.59
CA ALA A 417 -14.56 -16.90 -12.01
C ALA A 417 -13.80 -18.17 -12.46
N LEU A 418 -14.50 -19.31 -12.47
CA LEU A 418 -13.94 -20.59 -12.93
C LEU A 418 -13.56 -20.53 -14.41
N LEU A 419 -14.48 -20.11 -15.28
CA LEU A 419 -14.21 -20.00 -16.71
C LEU A 419 -13.07 -19.01 -17.03
N ARG A 420 -13.00 -17.89 -16.31
CA ARG A 420 -11.91 -16.91 -16.48
C ARG A 420 -10.55 -17.48 -16.08
N SER A 421 -10.51 -18.30 -15.04
CA SER A 421 -9.26 -18.89 -14.54
C SER A 421 -8.67 -19.99 -15.42
N VAL A 422 -9.46 -20.55 -16.34
CA VAL A 422 -9.00 -21.51 -17.35
C VAL A 422 -8.25 -20.82 -18.49
N LEU A 423 -8.49 -19.52 -18.73
CA LEU A 423 -7.92 -18.81 -19.87
C LEU A 423 -6.38 -18.73 -19.89
N PRO A 424 -5.70 -18.40 -18.77
CA PRO A 424 -4.24 -18.33 -18.76
C PRO A 424 -3.58 -19.68 -19.06
N ALA A 425 -4.20 -20.79 -18.66
CA ALA A 425 -3.71 -22.14 -18.96
C ALA A 425 -3.75 -22.45 -20.47
N ALA A 426 -4.67 -21.82 -21.20
CA ALA A 426 -4.88 -22.02 -22.62
C ALA A 426 -3.96 -21.14 -23.51
N GLU A 427 -3.27 -20.15 -22.95
CA GLU A 427 -2.38 -19.26 -23.70
C GLU A 427 -1.16 -20.00 -24.28
N HIS A 428 -0.83 -21.18 -23.77
CA HIS A 428 0.26 -22.03 -24.25
C HIS A 428 -0.17 -23.11 -25.25
N LEU A 429 -1.48 -23.31 -25.42
CA LEU A 429 -2.05 -24.33 -26.31
C LEU A 429 -2.01 -23.89 -27.78
N GLY A 430 -2.06 -24.83 -28.70
CA GLY A 430 -2.19 -24.60 -30.14
C GLY A 430 -3.51 -23.91 -30.53
N GLN A 431 -3.61 -23.41 -31.76
CA GLN A 431 -4.81 -22.69 -32.20
C GLN A 431 -6.04 -23.61 -32.31
N SER A 432 -5.87 -24.85 -32.76
CA SER A 432 -6.92 -25.89 -32.80
C SER A 432 -7.42 -26.24 -31.39
N GLU A 433 -6.49 -26.43 -30.45
CA GLU A 433 -6.77 -26.76 -29.05
C GLU A 433 -7.54 -25.62 -28.37
N ARG A 434 -7.16 -24.36 -28.60
CA ARG A 434 -7.90 -23.20 -28.08
C ARG A 434 -9.32 -23.11 -28.65
N GLN A 435 -9.54 -23.50 -29.91
CA GLN A 435 -10.87 -23.56 -30.50
C GLN A 435 -11.73 -24.67 -29.86
N ALA A 436 -11.16 -25.86 -29.64
CA ALA A 436 -11.82 -26.97 -28.96
C ALA A 436 -12.13 -26.66 -27.49
N LEU A 437 -11.25 -25.91 -26.83
CA LEU A 437 -11.48 -25.42 -25.47
C LEU A 437 -12.62 -24.40 -25.44
N GLN A 438 -12.64 -23.48 -26.40
CA GLN A 438 -13.69 -22.48 -26.51
C GLN A 438 -15.06 -23.11 -26.77
N SER A 439 -15.15 -24.14 -27.63
CA SER A 439 -16.41 -24.86 -27.86
C SER A 439 -16.91 -25.54 -26.58
N HIS A 440 -16.04 -26.16 -25.79
CA HIS A 440 -16.40 -26.72 -24.48
C HIS A 440 -16.85 -25.65 -23.48
N MET A 441 -16.22 -24.46 -23.47
CA MET A 441 -16.68 -23.35 -22.63
C MET A 441 -18.09 -22.89 -23.03
N TYR A 442 -18.38 -22.83 -24.33
CA TYR A 442 -19.73 -22.52 -24.82
C TYR A 442 -20.73 -23.59 -24.41
N GLU A 443 -20.38 -24.87 -24.53
CA GLU A 443 -21.24 -25.97 -24.13
C GLU A 443 -21.59 -25.91 -22.63
N CYS A 444 -20.61 -25.55 -21.78
CA CYS A 444 -20.86 -25.32 -20.35
C CYS A 444 -21.90 -24.21 -20.11
N VAL A 445 -21.80 -23.10 -20.85
CA VAL A 445 -22.71 -21.96 -20.73
C VAL A 445 -24.09 -22.27 -21.32
N LEU A 446 -24.15 -22.99 -22.45
CA LEU A 446 -25.41 -23.42 -23.07
C LEU A 446 -26.20 -24.38 -22.17
N ARG A 447 -25.51 -25.33 -21.52
CA ARG A 447 -26.12 -26.21 -20.53
C ARG A 447 -26.67 -25.44 -19.33
N GLY A 448 -25.98 -24.40 -18.86
CA GLY A 448 -26.46 -23.52 -17.78
C GLY A 448 -27.60 -22.57 -18.18
N ALA A 449 -27.76 -22.31 -19.48
CA ALA A 449 -28.85 -21.50 -20.03
C ALA A 449 -30.12 -22.32 -20.35
N ALA A 450 -30.01 -23.65 -20.42
CA ALA A 450 -31.14 -24.53 -20.71
C ALA A 450 -32.18 -24.48 -19.56
N PRO A 451 -33.49 -24.50 -19.87
CA PRO A 451 -34.52 -24.60 -18.84
C PRO A 451 -34.33 -25.90 -18.04
N PRO A 452 -34.48 -25.87 -16.70
CA PRO A 452 -34.27 -27.04 -15.88
C PRO A 452 -35.28 -28.13 -16.25
N LEU A 453 -34.82 -29.19 -16.90
CA LEU A 453 -35.70 -30.27 -17.40
C LEU A 453 -36.36 -31.06 -16.27
N HIS A 454 -35.85 -30.99 -15.04
CA HIS A 454 -36.56 -31.39 -13.83
C HIS A 454 -36.09 -30.51 -12.67
N ALA A 455 -37.00 -29.82 -12.00
CA ALA A 455 -36.75 -29.21 -10.70
C ALA A 455 -36.63 -30.30 -9.62
N SER A 456 -35.69 -31.24 -9.78
CA SER A 456 -35.30 -32.10 -8.67
C SER A 456 -34.57 -31.21 -7.67
N THR A 457 -35.06 -31.17 -6.44
CA THR A 457 -34.35 -30.59 -5.29
C THR A 457 -32.86 -30.92 -5.39
N PRO A 458 -31.95 -29.95 -5.16
CA PRO A 458 -30.52 -30.17 -5.26
C PRO A 458 -30.15 -31.30 -4.29
N ASN A 459 -29.92 -32.49 -4.85
CA ASN A 459 -29.66 -33.68 -4.07
C ASN A 459 -28.19 -33.57 -3.62
N ASN A 460 -27.96 -33.12 -2.38
CA ASN A 460 -26.62 -33.04 -1.79
C ASN A 460 -25.85 -34.37 -1.90
N SER A 461 -26.57 -35.49 -2.01
CA SER A 461 -26.07 -36.83 -2.32
C SER A 461 -25.41 -36.95 -3.70
N ARG A 462 -25.94 -36.29 -4.75
CA ARG A 462 -25.32 -36.24 -6.10
C ARG A 462 -24.10 -35.32 -6.14
N ALA A 463 -24.11 -34.22 -5.40
CA ALA A 463 -22.94 -33.34 -5.25
C ALA A 463 -21.74 -34.06 -4.59
N LEU A 464 -22.00 -34.97 -3.65
CA LEU A 464 -20.97 -35.82 -3.03
C LEU A 464 -20.42 -36.89 -3.98
N GLN A 465 -21.21 -37.34 -4.97
CA GLN A 465 -20.79 -38.34 -5.98
C GLN A 465 -19.89 -37.76 -7.08
N LEU A 466 -19.86 -36.43 -7.26
CA LEU A 466 -18.99 -35.75 -8.23
C LEU A 466 -17.51 -35.67 -7.80
N ARG A 467 -17.17 -36.23 -6.62
CA ARG A 467 -15.81 -36.37 -6.05
C ARG A 467 -14.90 -37.35 -6.83
N GLY A 468 -15.01 -37.41 -8.15
CA GLY A 468 -13.99 -38.04 -8.98
C GLY A 468 -12.62 -37.39 -8.75
N ARG A 469 -11.53 -38.13 -8.97
CA ARG A 469 -10.16 -37.58 -8.86
C ARG A 469 -10.02 -36.37 -9.80
N MET A 470 -10.06 -35.16 -9.25
CA MET A 470 -9.82 -33.95 -10.05
C MET A 470 -8.35 -33.86 -10.43
N PRO A 471 -8.01 -33.67 -11.72
CA PRO A 471 -6.63 -33.41 -12.10
C PRO A 471 -6.13 -32.12 -11.43
N CYS A 472 -4.90 -32.15 -10.93
CA CYS A 472 -4.25 -30.99 -10.35
C CYS A 472 -3.73 -30.09 -11.49
N LEU A 473 -4.13 -28.82 -11.53
CA LEU A 473 -3.47 -27.80 -12.39
C LEU A 473 -2.22 -27.21 -11.74
N HIS A 474 -1.48 -27.99 -10.94
CA HIS A 474 -0.39 -27.46 -10.12
C HIS A 474 0.97 -28.07 -10.39
N GLY A 475 1.85 -27.19 -10.90
CA GLY A 475 3.30 -27.19 -10.81
C GLY A 475 3.90 -26.27 -11.90
N PRO A 476 4.56 -25.14 -11.59
CA PRO A 476 5.64 -24.71 -12.45
C PRO A 476 6.77 -25.76 -12.35
N PRO A 477 7.38 -26.21 -13.47
CA PRO A 477 7.19 -25.75 -14.84
C PRO A 477 6.56 -26.87 -15.69
N THR A 478 5.26 -27.11 -15.55
CA THR A 478 4.55 -27.98 -16.51
C THR A 478 3.36 -27.23 -17.07
N VAL A 479 3.43 -26.94 -18.36
CA VAL A 479 2.27 -26.55 -19.18
C VAL A 479 1.15 -27.55 -18.86
N PRO A 480 -0.03 -27.09 -18.41
CA PRO A 480 -1.12 -28.01 -18.10
C PRO A 480 -1.48 -28.80 -19.35
N SER A 481 -1.56 -30.13 -19.24
CA SER A 481 -1.97 -30.98 -20.36
C SER A 481 -3.38 -30.63 -20.81
N GLU A 482 -3.63 -30.70 -22.11
CA GLU A 482 -4.94 -30.46 -22.72
C GLU A 482 -6.04 -31.26 -22.02
N ASP A 483 -5.80 -32.55 -21.77
CA ASP A 483 -6.70 -33.45 -21.04
C ASP A 483 -7.09 -32.93 -19.65
N ALA A 484 -6.15 -32.33 -18.92
CA ALA A 484 -6.41 -31.80 -17.58
C ALA A 484 -7.35 -30.59 -17.65
N VAL A 485 -7.21 -29.75 -18.68
CA VAL A 485 -8.08 -28.59 -18.89
C VAL A 485 -9.47 -29.04 -19.33
N HIS A 486 -9.58 -30.00 -20.26
CA HIS A 486 -10.88 -30.58 -20.66
C HIS A 486 -11.58 -31.29 -19.51
N ALA A 487 -10.85 -32.05 -18.69
CA ALA A 487 -11.42 -32.70 -17.51
C ALA A 487 -11.99 -31.70 -16.49
N ILE A 488 -11.37 -30.52 -16.37
CA ILE A 488 -11.86 -29.44 -15.51
C ILE A 488 -13.08 -28.77 -16.11
N LEU A 489 -13.11 -28.48 -17.41
CA LEU A 489 -14.32 -27.97 -18.08
C LEU A 489 -15.47 -28.97 -18.01
N ALA A 490 -15.21 -30.26 -18.21
CA ALA A 490 -16.20 -31.32 -18.06
C ALA A 490 -16.74 -31.37 -16.63
N HIS A 491 -15.89 -31.15 -15.62
CA HIS A 491 -16.33 -31.06 -14.24
C HIS A 491 -17.15 -29.78 -13.97
N ILE A 492 -16.74 -28.62 -14.49
CA ILE A 492 -17.52 -27.38 -14.40
C ILE A 492 -18.90 -27.58 -15.04
N SER A 493 -18.97 -28.26 -16.19
CA SER A 493 -20.23 -28.60 -16.85
C SER A 493 -21.15 -29.46 -15.98
N ARG A 494 -20.60 -30.45 -15.25
CA ARG A 494 -21.37 -31.24 -14.28
C ARG A 494 -21.88 -30.40 -13.12
N LEU A 495 -21.09 -29.45 -12.63
CA LEU A 495 -21.51 -28.51 -11.58
C LEU A 495 -22.62 -27.57 -12.05
N VAL A 496 -22.54 -27.08 -13.29
CA VAL A 496 -23.60 -26.26 -13.90
C VAL A 496 -24.92 -27.02 -13.89
N ASN A 497 -24.92 -28.29 -14.27
CA ASN A 497 -26.12 -29.13 -14.25
C ASN A 497 -26.59 -29.45 -12.82
N ALA A 498 -25.68 -29.74 -11.90
CA ALA A 498 -26.01 -30.16 -10.54
C ALA A 498 -26.59 -29.02 -9.68
N TYR A 499 -26.10 -27.80 -9.88
CA TYR A 499 -26.48 -26.61 -9.09
C TYR A 499 -27.35 -25.61 -9.87
N GLY A 500 -27.63 -25.85 -11.15
CA GLY A 500 -28.42 -24.93 -11.98
C GLY A 500 -27.75 -23.56 -12.16
N LEU A 501 -26.42 -23.53 -12.37
CA LEU A 501 -25.65 -22.29 -12.46
C LEU A 501 -26.04 -21.53 -13.74
N ARG A 502 -26.63 -20.34 -13.60
CA ARG A 502 -27.07 -19.53 -14.74
C ARG A 502 -25.95 -18.60 -15.24
N PRO A 503 -25.71 -18.50 -16.56
CA PRO A 503 -24.77 -17.53 -17.09
C PRO A 503 -25.33 -16.10 -17.02
N ASP A 504 -24.46 -15.15 -16.74
CA ASP A 504 -24.77 -13.71 -16.72
C ASP A 504 -24.11 -12.96 -17.89
N PHE A 505 -24.36 -11.66 -17.99
CA PHE A 505 -23.73 -10.82 -19.02
C PHE A 505 -22.20 -10.84 -18.94
N ASN A 506 -21.60 -10.92 -17.75
CA ASN A 506 -20.14 -10.98 -17.61
C ASN A 506 -19.56 -12.29 -18.17
N THR A 507 -20.27 -13.40 -17.97
CA THR A 507 -19.94 -14.72 -18.52
C THR A 507 -20.01 -14.70 -20.05
N LEU A 508 -21.05 -14.08 -20.62
CA LEU A 508 -21.17 -13.90 -22.07
C LEU A 508 -20.08 -12.99 -22.64
N GLN A 509 -19.75 -11.89 -21.95
CA GLN A 509 -18.66 -10.98 -22.36
C GLN A 509 -17.30 -11.66 -22.33
N LEU A 510 -17.06 -12.51 -21.32
CA LEU A 510 -15.86 -13.33 -21.25
C LEU A 510 -15.73 -14.22 -22.49
N LEU A 511 -16.79 -14.94 -22.84
CA LEU A 511 -16.82 -15.83 -24.01
C LEU A 511 -16.60 -15.07 -25.33
N VAL A 512 -17.21 -13.90 -25.49
CA VAL A 512 -17.02 -13.06 -26.69
C VAL A 512 -15.57 -12.57 -26.78
N ARG A 513 -14.97 -12.13 -25.67
CA ARG A 513 -13.56 -11.73 -25.65
C ARG A 513 -12.62 -12.89 -25.98
N THR A 514 -12.89 -14.10 -25.48
CA THR A 514 -12.11 -15.28 -25.83
C THR A 514 -12.29 -15.64 -27.31
N ALA A 515 -13.49 -15.47 -27.88
CA ALA A 515 -13.74 -15.69 -29.30
C ALA A 515 -12.95 -14.73 -30.20
N ILE A 516 -12.93 -13.46 -29.81
CA ILE A 516 -12.16 -12.40 -30.47
C ILE A 516 -10.68 -12.79 -30.52
N GLN A 517 -10.15 -13.35 -29.43
CA GLN A 517 -8.71 -13.64 -29.29
C GLN A 517 -8.27 -14.97 -29.91
N TRP A 518 -9.06 -16.04 -29.76
CA TRP A 518 -8.62 -17.39 -30.08
C TRP A 518 -9.17 -17.95 -31.40
N ASN A 519 -10.33 -17.48 -31.84
CA ASN A 519 -11.04 -18.08 -32.97
C ASN A 519 -11.10 -17.16 -34.17
N THR A 520 -10.00 -17.09 -34.92
CA THR A 520 -9.87 -16.27 -36.13
C THR A 520 -10.72 -16.76 -37.31
N THR A 521 -11.23 -18.01 -37.26
CA THR A 521 -12.05 -18.61 -38.32
C THR A 521 -13.54 -18.33 -38.16
N MET A 522 -14.00 -17.90 -36.98
CA MET A 522 -15.40 -17.57 -36.75
C MET A 522 -15.90 -16.43 -37.65
N ASP A 523 -17.08 -16.60 -38.23
CA ASP A 523 -17.70 -15.58 -39.09
C ASP A 523 -17.92 -14.26 -38.35
N SER A 524 -17.62 -13.15 -39.03
CA SER A 524 -17.83 -11.79 -38.50
C SER A 524 -19.28 -11.54 -38.08
N ARG A 525 -20.25 -12.11 -38.80
CA ARG A 525 -21.68 -12.03 -38.46
C ARG A 525 -22.01 -12.78 -37.16
N ALA A 526 -21.46 -13.99 -36.99
CA ALA A 526 -21.66 -14.77 -35.77
C ALA A 526 -21.01 -14.06 -34.57
N LEU A 527 -19.77 -13.58 -34.71
CA LEU A 527 -19.07 -12.76 -33.69
C LEU A 527 -19.90 -11.55 -33.27
N TRP A 528 -20.52 -10.86 -34.23
CA TRP A 528 -21.36 -9.70 -33.98
C TRP A 528 -22.63 -10.06 -33.21
N HIS A 529 -23.35 -11.11 -33.62
CA HIS A 529 -24.54 -11.59 -32.92
C HIS A 529 -24.25 -11.99 -31.48
N MET A 530 -23.13 -12.68 -31.27
CA MET A 530 -22.69 -13.05 -29.92
C MET A 530 -22.39 -11.83 -29.05
N ALA A 531 -21.70 -10.83 -29.61
CA ALA A 531 -21.44 -9.57 -28.91
C ALA A 531 -22.75 -8.83 -28.57
N GLN A 532 -23.76 -8.87 -29.45
CA GLN A 532 -25.09 -8.31 -29.17
C GLN A 532 -25.79 -8.97 -27.99
N LEU A 533 -25.69 -10.30 -27.86
CA LEU A 533 -26.24 -11.04 -26.72
C LEU A 533 -25.51 -10.72 -25.40
N ALA A 534 -24.22 -10.42 -25.47
CA ALA A 534 -23.39 -10.05 -24.31
C ALA A 534 -23.56 -8.58 -23.87
N MET A 535 -24.33 -7.78 -24.59
CA MET A 535 -24.63 -6.39 -24.23
C MET A 535 -25.95 -6.30 -23.44
N PRO A 536 -25.99 -5.54 -22.32
CA PRO A 536 -27.23 -5.30 -21.59
C PRO A 536 -28.24 -4.58 -22.49
N ARG A 537 -29.44 -5.18 -22.63
CA ARG A 537 -30.60 -4.60 -23.35
C ARG A 537 -31.26 -3.53 -22.48
N LEU A 538 -30.58 -2.40 -22.28
CA LEU A 538 -31.17 -1.25 -21.61
C LEU A 538 -31.84 -0.34 -22.64
N PRO A 539 -33.11 0.07 -22.45
CA PRO A 539 -33.71 1.12 -23.26
C PRO A 539 -33.03 2.46 -22.93
N GLY A 540 -32.06 2.88 -23.75
CA GLY A 540 -31.30 4.12 -23.54
C GLY A 540 -29.88 4.08 -24.13
N PRO A 541 -29.10 5.18 -24.02
CA PRO A 541 -27.71 5.19 -24.47
C PRO A 541 -26.90 4.08 -23.76
N HIS A 542 -26.15 3.29 -24.54
CA HIS A 542 -25.42 2.12 -24.03
C HIS A 542 -24.53 2.48 -22.84
N SER A 543 -24.60 1.65 -21.79
CA SER A 543 -23.79 1.78 -20.58
C SER A 543 -22.27 1.90 -20.91
N PRO A 544 -21.51 2.74 -20.18
CA PRO A 544 -20.05 2.84 -20.33
C PRO A 544 -19.31 1.51 -20.12
N THR A 545 -19.95 0.53 -19.46
CA THR A 545 -19.42 -0.83 -19.23
C THR A 545 -19.26 -1.66 -20.51
N CYS A 546 -20.01 -1.36 -21.58
CA CYS A 546 -19.93 -2.10 -22.86
C CYS A 546 -18.77 -1.63 -23.76
N ARG A 547 -18.21 -0.44 -23.48
CA ARG A 547 -17.17 0.19 -24.29
C ARG A 547 -15.92 -0.67 -24.52
N PRO A 548 -15.32 -1.33 -23.50
CA PRO A 548 -14.13 -2.15 -23.74
C PRO A 548 -14.44 -3.33 -24.67
N LEU A 549 -15.58 -4.02 -24.49
CA LEU A 549 -16.01 -5.10 -25.38
C LEU A 549 -16.16 -4.61 -26.84
N LEU A 550 -16.81 -3.46 -27.05
CA LEU A 550 -16.99 -2.89 -28.40
C LEU A 550 -15.68 -2.47 -29.06
N ARG A 551 -14.67 -2.05 -28.27
CA ARG A 551 -13.33 -1.77 -28.78
C ARG A 551 -12.61 -3.05 -29.19
N ASP A 552 -12.68 -4.09 -28.37
CA ASP A 552 -12.10 -5.41 -28.66
C ASP A 552 -12.76 -6.03 -29.90
N LEU A 553 -14.08 -5.88 -30.03
CA LEU A 553 -14.84 -6.35 -31.19
C LEU A 553 -14.41 -5.62 -32.47
N ALA A 554 -14.26 -4.29 -32.42
CA ALA A 554 -13.82 -3.51 -33.57
C ALA A 554 -12.44 -3.95 -34.07
N THR A 555 -11.47 -4.15 -33.18
CA THR A 555 -10.12 -4.56 -33.56
C THR A 555 -10.10 -5.97 -34.15
N ALA A 556 -10.92 -6.89 -33.62
CA ALA A 556 -11.06 -8.23 -34.19
C ALA A 556 -11.68 -8.22 -35.59
N LEU A 557 -12.71 -7.41 -35.83
CA LEU A 557 -13.36 -7.31 -37.13
C LEU A 557 -12.45 -6.70 -38.20
N GLU A 558 -11.59 -5.74 -37.82
CA GLU A 558 -10.57 -5.21 -38.72
C GLU A 558 -9.54 -6.25 -39.14
N ARG A 559 -9.09 -7.08 -38.19
CA ARG A 559 -8.18 -8.20 -38.49
C ARG A 559 -8.80 -9.22 -39.43
N ARG A 560 -10.13 -9.29 -39.48
CA ARG A 560 -10.93 -10.14 -40.38
C ARG A 560 -11.39 -9.42 -41.66
N PHE A 561 -10.86 -8.22 -41.91
CA PHE A 561 -11.18 -7.40 -43.08
C PHE A 561 -12.66 -6.95 -43.19
N ASP A 562 -13.47 -7.07 -42.12
CA ASP A 562 -14.84 -6.57 -42.06
C ASP A 562 -14.86 -5.10 -41.58
N ARG A 563 -14.55 -4.20 -42.52
CA ARG A 563 -14.43 -2.76 -42.25
C ARG A 563 -15.75 -2.10 -41.88
N THR A 564 -16.89 -2.58 -42.37
CA THR A 564 -18.21 -1.99 -42.10
C THR A 564 -18.65 -2.30 -40.67
N SER A 565 -18.57 -3.55 -40.24
CA SER A 565 -18.89 -3.96 -38.86
C SER A 565 -17.90 -3.34 -37.85
N ALA A 566 -16.61 -3.25 -38.21
CA ALA A 566 -15.61 -2.58 -37.38
C ALA A 566 -15.89 -1.08 -37.17
N ARG A 567 -16.30 -0.36 -38.23
CA ARG A 567 -16.73 1.04 -38.13
C ARG A 567 -17.97 1.16 -37.25
N HIS A 568 -18.94 0.28 -37.42
CA HIS A 568 -20.15 0.27 -36.61
C HIS A 568 -19.86 0.05 -35.10
N ALA A 569 -18.99 -0.90 -34.73
CA ALA A 569 -18.57 -1.11 -33.34
C ALA A 569 -17.88 0.12 -32.74
N ARG A 570 -16.99 0.77 -33.49
CA ARG A 570 -16.34 2.01 -33.05
C ARG A 570 -17.34 3.13 -32.83
N THR A 571 -18.33 3.25 -33.69
CA THR A 571 -19.39 4.24 -33.57
C THR A 571 -20.19 3.98 -32.29
N LEU A 572 -20.62 2.74 -32.03
CA LEU A 572 -21.29 2.37 -30.78
C LEU A 572 -20.41 2.64 -29.53
N ALA A 573 -19.11 2.35 -29.60
CA ALA A 573 -18.16 2.62 -28.51
C ALA A 573 -17.94 4.13 -28.25
N ARG A 574 -18.15 4.99 -29.25
CA ARG A 574 -18.12 6.45 -29.11
C ARG A 574 -19.44 6.98 -28.55
N HIS A 575 -20.57 6.39 -28.94
CA HIS A 575 -21.88 6.80 -28.45
C HIS A 575 -22.13 6.43 -26.98
N SER A 576 -21.50 5.37 -26.45
CA SER A 576 -21.56 5.04 -25.01
C SER A 576 -20.92 6.08 -24.07
N VAL A 577 -20.26 7.12 -24.62
CA VAL A 577 -19.70 8.24 -23.86
C VAL A 577 -20.71 9.40 -23.69
N ARG A 578 -21.73 9.48 -24.55
CA ARG A 578 -22.62 10.66 -24.59
C ARG A 578 -23.75 10.52 -23.56
N ARG A 579 -23.55 11.21 -22.43
CA ARG A 579 -24.49 11.61 -21.35
C ARG A 579 -24.58 10.68 -20.12
N VAL A 580 -23.70 10.93 -19.14
CA VAL A 580 -24.14 11.02 -17.74
C VAL A 580 -24.59 12.46 -17.52
N HIS A 581 -25.88 12.73 -17.66
CA HIS A 581 -26.44 13.97 -17.11
C HIS A 581 -26.32 13.88 -15.60
N ARG A 582 -25.52 14.78 -14.99
CA ARG A 582 -25.55 15.00 -13.54
C ARG A 582 -26.99 15.36 -13.16
N PRO A 583 -27.65 14.63 -12.25
CA PRO A 583 -28.95 15.08 -11.75
C PRO A 583 -28.75 16.34 -10.90
N GLY A 584 -29.55 17.37 -11.20
CA GLY A 584 -29.99 18.40 -10.25
C GLY A 584 -28.94 19.37 -9.72
N ARG A 585 -28.52 20.35 -10.52
CA ARG A 585 -28.33 21.71 -9.98
C ARG A 585 -29.72 22.35 -10.00
N PRO A 586 -30.33 22.75 -8.88
CA PRO A 586 -31.63 23.40 -8.93
C PRO A 586 -31.50 24.67 -9.78
N PRO A 587 -32.51 24.99 -10.62
CA PRO A 587 -32.52 26.25 -11.36
C PRO A 587 -32.50 27.40 -10.36
N ARG A 588 -31.62 28.37 -10.60
CA ARG A 588 -31.63 29.63 -9.85
C ARG A 588 -32.99 30.30 -10.05
N PRO A 589 -33.69 30.71 -8.98
CA PRO A 589 -34.87 31.55 -9.13
C PRO A 589 -34.37 32.94 -9.55
N GLY A 590 -34.90 33.46 -10.65
CA GLY A 590 -34.64 34.83 -11.08
C GLY A 590 -34.25 34.94 -12.55
N ALA A 591 -35.25 34.86 -13.42
CA ALA A 591 -35.38 35.71 -14.60
C ALA A 591 -36.73 35.42 -15.28
N ALA A 592 -37.82 35.54 -14.53
CA ALA A 592 -39.11 35.86 -15.12
C ALA A 592 -39.28 37.38 -14.95
N SER A 593 -38.96 38.13 -15.99
CA SER A 593 -39.48 39.48 -16.16
C SER A 593 -39.37 39.89 -17.63
N GLY A 594 -40.55 40.07 -18.23
CA GLY A 594 -40.76 41.06 -19.29
C GLY A 594 -40.51 40.60 -20.71
N ARG A 595 -41.56 40.13 -21.38
CA ARG A 595 -42.33 40.98 -22.31
C ARG A 595 -43.64 40.30 -22.70
N LEU A 596 -44.72 41.00 -22.38
CA LEU A 596 -46.08 40.76 -22.81
C LEU A 596 -46.39 41.65 -24.03
N HIS A 597 -47.29 41.15 -24.87
CA HIS A 597 -48.10 41.83 -25.91
C HIS A 597 -47.31 42.36 -27.11
N SER A 598 -47.69 42.11 -28.37
CA SER A 598 -48.98 41.78 -28.99
C SER A 598 -48.77 40.89 -30.22
#